data_AF-A0A9N8EIN9-F1
#
_entry.id   AF-A0A9N8EIN9-F1
#
_cell.length_a   1.000
_cell.length_b   1.000
_cell.length_c   1.000
_cell.angle_alpha   90.00
_cell.angle_beta   90.00
_cell.angle_gamma   90.00
#
_symmetry.space_group_name_H-M   'P 1'
#
loop_
_entity.id
_entity.type
_entity.pdbx_description
1 polymer ?
#
loop_
_entity_poly.entity_id
_entity_poly.type
_entity_poly.pdbx_seq_one_letter_code
_entity_poly.pdbx_strand_id
1 'polypeptide(L)'
;MPEGATSMKRRSGNDSNSRGSERSLFGESGSASSGSASRRSGLFKNSNGNGSNSNGSMMMSVNTANGTANGSASSSRPSFMKRTSKGLKKLVCLAAPRMSHEFDRTPEMDKLSYDTRSYVGSNSVGTGMHNSFCGDETTYVGSQVVVEVDGPATPHPVPWHTQVLIGVLTAFFVAHLPTLESLDQVATVETFIHANFESFPLALVILVRLCLAGVMLGNAASVYLYGQWEADTDYIPGSKLRVVKRIPFRGALTEEGNFFSGFKCIATFTLWCWIVEGTAFLLAAAIPVMHFIPGTYISPWLLRVAIVLWQVGASVSILVSAVVKYALWPIAQEHGENIKLLKATGALLQHNLNSIAALIEVGLLGGLPVRLCDFAFPPLYGIIYLLFTYAMMYRWTDPKHGPQFFYPFFDTTLGAGTSFSLVALLAVLSASFAIFVGAEHLLTHAEKFIAIVPVAAIYLLAIMVCRVKD
;
A
#
# COMPACT_ATOMS: atom_id res chain seq x y z
N MET A 1 38.12 -33.20 -65.79
CA MET A 1 38.16 -32.85 -64.35
C MET A 1 36.73 -32.70 -63.85
N PRO A 2 36.43 -33.10 -62.60
CA PRO A 2 35.37 -34.09 -62.35
C PRO A 2 34.22 -33.60 -61.42
N GLU A 3 33.26 -34.52 -61.21
CA GLU A 3 32.35 -34.69 -60.05
C GLU A 3 31.27 -33.61 -59.78
N GLY A 4 30.03 -33.92 -59.38
CA GLY A 4 29.39 -35.17 -59.01
C GLY A 4 27.90 -34.93 -58.73
N ALA A 5 27.08 -35.93 -59.01
CA ALA A 5 25.64 -35.95 -58.78
C ALA A 5 25.31 -36.74 -57.50
N THR A 6 24.31 -36.32 -56.74
CA THR A 6 23.51 -37.23 -55.89
C THR A 6 22.07 -36.75 -55.78
N SER A 7 21.16 -37.65 -56.16
CA SER A 7 19.71 -37.62 -55.92
C SER A 7 19.38 -38.64 -54.84
N MET A 8 18.40 -38.37 -53.98
CA MET A 8 17.59 -39.35 -53.23
C MET A 8 16.55 -38.59 -52.38
N LYS A 9 15.37 -39.06 -52.03
CA LYS A 9 14.48 -40.16 -52.47
C LYS A 9 13.19 -39.96 -51.66
N ARG A 10 12.04 -39.84 -52.33
CA ARG A 10 10.71 -39.90 -51.69
C ARG A 10 10.50 -41.27 -51.03
N ARG A 11 9.91 -41.29 -49.84
CA ARG A 11 9.35 -42.49 -49.21
C ARG A 11 7.86 -42.28 -48.97
N SER A 12 7.03 -42.95 -49.77
CA SER A 12 5.65 -43.30 -49.41
C SER A 12 5.68 -44.68 -48.77
N GLY A 13 5.01 -44.83 -47.64
CA GLY A 13 4.72 -46.13 -47.03
C GLY A 13 3.25 -46.14 -46.64
N ASN A 14 2.48 -46.89 -47.40
CA ASN A 14 1.10 -47.25 -47.16
C ASN A 14 1.16 -48.60 -46.43
N ASP A 15 0.44 -48.78 -45.32
CA ASP A 15 0.05 -50.12 -44.89
C ASP A 15 -1.20 -50.08 -43.99
N SER A 16 -1.99 -51.10 -44.24
CA SER A 16 -3.41 -51.29 -43.95
C SER A 16 -3.70 -52.10 -42.66
N ASN A 17 -5.00 -52.14 -42.33
CA ASN A 17 -5.74 -53.20 -41.61
C ASN A 17 -5.74 -53.25 -40.08
N SER A 18 -6.93 -53.02 -39.49
CA SER A 18 -7.77 -54.06 -38.84
C SER A 18 -8.97 -53.37 -38.15
N ARG A 19 -10.21 -53.62 -38.59
CA ARG A 19 -11.19 -54.58 -38.04
C ARG A 19 -11.55 -54.37 -36.56
N GLY A 20 -12.82 -54.09 -36.30
CA GLY A 20 -13.42 -54.17 -34.96
C GLY A 20 -14.81 -53.54 -34.89
N SER A 21 -15.81 -54.25 -35.43
CA SER A 21 -17.24 -53.99 -35.26
C SER A 21 -17.75 -54.76 -34.04
N GLU A 22 -18.52 -54.13 -33.15
CA GLU A 22 -19.61 -54.70 -32.32
C GLU A 22 -20.26 -53.54 -31.53
N ARG A 23 -21.54 -53.22 -31.77
CA ARG A 23 -22.74 -53.70 -31.03
C ARG A 23 -22.66 -53.44 -29.52
N SER A 24 -23.69 -53.10 -28.76
CA SER A 24 -25.07 -52.64 -28.93
C SER A 24 -25.69 -52.80 -27.54
N LEU A 25 -26.59 -51.89 -27.16
CA LEU A 25 -27.77 -52.15 -26.30
C LEU A 25 -27.64 -52.36 -24.78
N PHE A 26 -28.71 -51.87 -24.12
CA PHE A 26 -29.18 -52.05 -22.74
C PHE A 26 -28.40 -51.29 -21.64
N GLY A 27 -29.05 -50.66 -20.66
CA GLY A 27 -30.46 -50.59 -20.33
C GLY A 27 -30.66 -50.05 -18.91
N GLU A 28 -31.74 -49.30 -18.74
CA GLU A 28 -32.60 -49.17 -17.57
C GLU A 28 -32.10 -49.42 -16.13
N SER A 29 -32.39 -48.41 -15.30
CA SER A 29 -33.22 -48.48 -14.07
C SER A 29 -32.61 -48.95 -12.74
N GLY A 30 -33.19 -48.37 -11.67
CA GLY A 30 -33.12 -48.86 -10.28
C GLY A 30 -32.52 -47.82 -9.33
N SER A 31 -33.29 -46.89 -8.79
CA SER A 31 -34.19 -47.03 -7.62
C SER A 31 -33.52 -46.76 -6.26
N ALA A 32 -34.18 -45.87 -5.53
CA ALA A 32 -34.04 -45.47 -4.13
C ALA A 32 -33.58 -46.53 -3.12
N SER A 33 -32.88 -46.07 -2.07
CA SER A 33 -33.20 -46.49 -0.71
C SER A 33 -32.78 -45.44 0.34
N SER A 34 -33.78 -45.00 1.08
CA SER A 34 -33.79 -44.37 2.39
C SER A 34 -33.12 -45.19 3.50
N GLY A 35 -32.65 -44.52 4.55
CA GLY A 35 -32.35 -45.11 5.87
C GLY A 35 -31.50 -44.13 6.70
N SER A 36 -32.09 -43.24 7.48
CA SER A 36 -32.61 -43.44 8.85
C SER A 36 -31.58 -43.12 9.95
N ALA A 37 -32.07 -42.33 10.90
CA ALA A 37 -31.39 -41.73 12.04
C ALA A 37 -30.71 -42.72 13.00
N SER A 38 -29.71 -42.22 13.73
CA SER A 38 -29.46 -42.68 15.10
C SER A 38 -28.89 -41.55 15.96
N ARG A 39 -29.71 -41.16 16.95
CA ARG A 39 -29.32 -40.41 18.15
C ARG A 39 -28.38 -41.27 19.00
N ARG A 40 -27.33 -40.68 19.58
CA ARG A 40 -26.93 -41.06 20.94
C ARG A 40 -26.30 -39.90 21.71
N SER A 41 -26.92 -39.67 22.85
CA SER A 41 -26.57 -38.81 23.97
C SER A 41 -25.55 -39.45 24.90
N GLY A 42 -24.77 -38.61 25.57
CA GLY A 42 -23.98 -38.85 26.80
C GLY A 42 -23.10 -37.62 27.00
N LEU A 43 -23.38 -36.65 27.89
CA LEU A 43 -23.64 -36.71 29.34
C LEU A 43 -22.46 -37.35 30.08
N PHE A 44 -21.51 -36.53 30.55
CA PHE A 44 -21.06 -36.50 31.95
C PHE A 44 -20.00 -35.42 32.27
N LYS A 45 -20.20 -34.83 33.45
CA LYS A 45 -19.22 -34.31 34.43
C LYS A 45 -18.53 -32.95 34.22
N ASN A 46 -19.21 -31.99 34.84
CA ASN A 46 -18.72 -30.91 35.68
C ASN A 46 -17.55 -31.31 36.62
N SER A 47 -16.52 -30.47 36.74
CA SER A 47 -15.70 -30.34 37.96
C SER A 47 -15.03 -28.97 38.04
N ASN A 48 -15.50 -28.18 39.01
CA ASN A 48 -14.79 -27.05 39.61
C ASN A 48 -13.42 -27.50 40.17
N GLY A 49 -12.40 -26.68 39.99
CA GLY A 49 -11.09 -26.83 40.61
C GLY A 49 -10.47 -25.47 40.87
N ASN A 50 -10.52 -25.06 42.13
CA ASN A 50 -9.93 -23.86 42.71
C ASN A 50 -8.40 -23.94 42.73
N GLY A 51 -7.75 -22.77 42.61
CA GLY A 51 -6.51 -22.45 43.33
C GLY A 51 -5.19 -22.72 42.61
N SER A 52 -4.40 -21.67 42.37
CA SER A 52 -3.29 -21.30 43.27
C SER A 52 -2.40 -20.22 42.63
N ASN A 53 -2.18 -19.16 43.39
CA ASN A 53 -1.05 -18.24 43.26
C ASN A 53 0.26 -19.00 43.43
N SER A 54 1.25 -18.75 42.57
CA SER A 54 2.65 -18.71 43.01
C SER A 54 3.50 -17.82 42.12
N ASN A 55 4.36 -17.05 42.80
CA ASN A 55 5.31 -16.07 42.31
C ASN A 55 6.41 -16.70 41.44
N GLY A 56 7.01 -15.90 40.56
CA GLY A 56 8.21 -16.31 39.82
C GLY A 56 8.90 -15.16 39.07
N SER A 57 9.30 -14.12 39.81
CA SER A 57 10.29 -13.15 39.34
C SER A 57 11.61 -13.86 39.10
N MET A 58 12.19 -13.73 37.91
CA MET A 58 13.60 -14.04 37.68
C MET A 58 14.20 -13.02 36.71
N MET A 59 14.77 -11.97 37.30
CA MET A 59 15.84 -11.18 36.72
C MET A 59 17.07 -12.09 36.54
N MET A 60 17.66 -12.10 35.35
CA MET A 60 19.08 -12.44 35.20
C MET A 60 19.86 -11.18 34.84
N SER A 61 20.61 -10.72 35.84
CA SER A 61 21.76 -9.84 35.71
C SER A 61 22.95 -10.68 35.27
N VAL A 62 23.65 -10.25 34.22
CA VAL A 62 25.01 -10.72 33.90
C VAL A 62 25.91 -9.50 33.90
N ASN A 63 26.67 -9.36 34.98
CA ASN A 63 27.88 -8.54 35.05
C ASN A 63 29.02 -9.32 34.38
N THR A 64 29.78 -8.68 33.51
CA THR A 64 31.19 -9.05 33.28
C THR A 64 32.00 -7.81 32.92
N ALA A 65 33.26 -7.86 33.31
CA ALA A 65 34.08 -6.75 33.73
C ALA A 65 34.70 -5.89 32.61
N ASN A 66 35.03 -4.68 33.05
CA ASN A 66 35.97 -3.70 32.52
C ASN A 66 37.15 -4.25 31.70
N GLY A 67 37.38 -3.60 30.56
CA GLY A 67 38.66 -3.57 29.86
C GLY A 67 38.81 -2.23 29.13
N THR A 68 39.57 -1.32 29.74
CA THR A 68 39.97 -0.02 29.20
C THR A 68 41.00 -0.17 28.08
N ALA A 69 40.76 0.45 26.92
CA ALA A 69 41.82 0.89 26.02
C ALA A 69 41.34 2.09 25.17
N ASN A 70 42.02 3.22 25.36
CA ASN A 70 41.90 4.45 24.59
C ASN A 70 42.35 4.23 23.14
N GLY A 71 41.62 4.80 22.19
CA GLY A 71 42.00 4.84 20.78
C GLY A 71 41.16 5.87 20.03
N SER A 72 41.57 7.13 20.08
CA SER A 72 41.01 8.25 19.33
C SER A 72 41.32 8.11 17.84
N ALA A 73 40.29 7.89 17.01
CA ALA A 73 40.37 8.01 15.56
C ALA A 73 39.19 8.84 15.05
N SER A 74 39.50 10.07 14.63
CA SER A 74 38.59 10.99 13.95
C SER A 74 38.21 10.43 12.57
N SER A 75 36.97 9.96 12.40
CA SER A 75 36.45 9.59 11.08
C SER A 75 35.65 10.74 10.49
N SER A 76 36.19 11.27 9.40
CA SER A 76 35.57 12.23 8.50
C SER A 76 34.38 11.58 7.79
N ARG A 77 33.16 12.07 8.06
CA ARG A 77 31.94 11.68 7.35
C ARG A 77 32.02 12.13 5.88
N PRO A 78 31.74 11.26 4.90
CA PRO A 78 31.70 11.66 3.50
C PRO A 78 30.44 12.51 3.21
N SER A 79 30.67 13.71 2.69
CA SER A 79 29.69 14.75 2.35
C SER A 79 28.86 14.45 1.08
N PHE A 80 28.87 13.21 0.58
CA PHE A 80 28.31 12.86 -0.73
C PHE A 80 26.77 12.73 -0.74
N MET A 81 26.13 12.52 0.40
CA MET A 81 24.67 12.29 0.48
C MET A 81 23.80 13.56 0.57
N LYS A 82 24.40 14.75 0.72
CA LYS A 82 23.64 16.03 0.76
C LYS A 82 23.26 16.60 -0.61
N ARG A 83 23.86 16.09 -1.71
CA ARG A 83 23.63 16.63 -3.07
C ARG A 83 22.42 16.01 -3.78
N THR A 84 22.13 14.73 -3.54
CA THR A 84 21.00 14.03 -4.16
C THR A 84 19.65 14.42 -3.54
N SER A 85 19.59 14.72 -2.24
CA SER A 85 18.36 15.19 -1.58
C SER A 85 17.93 16.59 -2.03
N LYS A 86 18.87 17.45 -2.45
CA LYS A 86 18.57 18.78 -3.01
C LYS A 86 17.92 18.69 -4.40
N GLY A 87 18.28 17.69 -5.21
CA GLY A 87 17.68 17.48 -6.54
C GLY A 87 16.23 17.03 -6.46
N LEU A 88 15.92 16.07 -5.58
CA LEU A 88 14.56 15.57 -5.37
C LEU A 88 13.68 16.61 -4.65
N LYS A 89 14.22 17.32 -3.64
CA LYS A 89 13.54 18.49 -3.04
C LYS A 89 13.27 19.56 -4.08
N LYS A 90 14.19 19.82 -5.01
CA LYS A 90 13.96 20.81 -6.07
C LYS A 90 12.94 20.33 -7.09
N LEU A 91 12.87 19.03 -7.42
CA LEU A 91 11.84 18.49 -8.32
C LEU A 91 10.44 18.53 -7.67
N VAL A 92 10.34 18.21 -6.37
CA VAL A 92 9.09 18.27 -5.59
C VAL A 92 8.70 19.73 -5.28
N CYS A 93 9.65 20.63 -5.00
CA CYS A 93 9.38 22.06 -4.81
C CYS A 93 9.20 22.84 -6.13
N LEU A 94 9.67 22.34 -7.28
CA LEU A 94 9.37 22.93 -8.60
C LEU A 94 7.95 22.60 -9.07
N ALA A 95 7.31 21.57 -8.50
CA ALA A 95 5.88 21.32 -8.65
C ALA A 95 5.00 22.23 -7.78
N ALA A 96 5.60 22.97 -6.82
CA ALA A 96 4.93 24.06 -6.12
C ALA A 96 5.22 25.38 -6.88
N PRO A 97 4.20 26.07 -7.42
CA PRO A 97 4.45 27.31 -8.14
C PRO A 97 4.92 28.39 -7.15
N ARG A 98 6.20 28.76 -7.20
CA ARG A 98 6.65 30.08 -6.74
C ARG A 98 6.08 31.12 -7.72
N MET A 99 4.85 31.54 -7.50
CA MET A 99 4.33 32.76 -8.10
C MET A 99 4.96 33.95 -7.37
N SER A 100 6.09 34.45 -7.88
CA SER A 100 6.51 35.81 -7.61
C SER A 100 5.53 36.76 -8.28
N HIS A 101 4.80 37.51 -7.46
CA HIS A 101 3.92 38.60 -7.85
C HIS A 101 4.67 39.62 -8.73
N GLU A 102 4.25 39.73 -9.98
CA GLU A 102 4.43 40.94 -10.78
C GLU A 102 3.30 40.98 -11.82
N PHE A 103 2.14 41.51 -11.43
CA PHE A 103 1.18 42.07 -12.38
C PHE A 103 0.28 43.11 -11.70
N ASP A 104 -0.04 44.12 -12.49
CA ASP A 104 -0.32 45.51 -12.15
C ASP A 104 -1.51 45.84 -11.24
N ARG A 105 -1.34 47.00 -10.59
CA ARG A 105 -2.38 47.78 -9.91
C ARG A 105 -3.43 48.29 -10.91
N THR A 106 -4.70 48.18 -10.54
CA THR A 106 -5.69 49.27 -10.73
C THR A 106 -6.66 49.32 -9.55
N PRO A 107 -7.19 50.51 -9.19
CA PRO A 107 -7.84 50.78 -7.91
C PRO A 107 -9.37 50.73 -7.98
N GLU A 108 -9.98 50.88 -6.79
CA GLU A 108 -11.40 51.15 -6.49
C GLU A 108 -12.39 49.99 -6.60
N MET A 109 -12.84 49.53 -5.42
CA MET A 109 -14.26 49.40 -5.13
C MET A 109 -14.47 49.54 -3.62
N ASP A 110 -15.36 50.48 -3.30
CA ASP A 110 -15.74 50.98 -1.99
C ASP A 110 -16.41 49.93 -1.09
N LYS A 111 -16.13 50.09 0.22
CA LYS A 111 -17.04 49.95 1.37
C LYS A 111 -18.08 48.82 1.33
N LEU A 112 -17.75 47.71 1.98
CA LEU A 112 -18.72 46.92 2.74
C LEU A 112 -18.25 46.79 4.19
N SER A 113 -18.94 47.53 5.06
CA SER A 113 -18.88 47.41 6.51
C SER A 113 -19.44 46.04 6.91
N TYR A 114 -18.60 45.20 7.53
CA TYR A 114 -19.05 43.99 8.20
C TYR A 114 -19.22 44.30 9.69
N ASP A 115 -20.45 44.10 10.17
CA ASP A 115 -20.87 44.22 11.57
C ASP A 115 -20.40 42.97 12.33
N THR A 116 -19.29 43.06 13.05
CA THR A 116 -18.84 42.02 14.00
C THR A 116 -19.69 42.08 15.27
N ARG A 117 -20.76 41.29 15.33
CA ARG A 117 -21.42 40.98 16.61
C ARG A 117 -20.76 39.77 17.26
N SER A 118 -19.98 40.05 18.29
CA SER A 118 -19.49 39.08 19.27
C SER A 118 -20.65 38.56 20.12
N TYR A 119 -21.03 37.30 19.93
CA TYR A 119 -21.91 36.59 20.85
C TYR A 119 -21.07 35.99 22.00
N VAL A 120 -21.18 36.59 23.17
CA VAL A 120 -20.70 36.01 24.44
C VAL A 120 -21.82 35.11 24.98
N GLY A 121 -21.73 33.81 24.69
CA GLY A 121 -22.62 32.79 25.23
C GLY A 121 -22.18 32.38 26.64
N SER A 122 -23.04 32.62 27.62
CA SER A 122 -22.89 32.32 29.03
C SER A 122 -22.83 30.82 29.34
N ASN A 123 -21.87 30.45 30.20
CA ASN A 123 -21.68 29.12 30.78
C ASN A 123 -22.88 28.67 31.62
N SER A 124 -23.31 27.42 31.44
CA SER A 124 -24.15 26.68 32.39
C SER A 124 -23.34 25.56 33.03
N VAL A 125 -23.32 25.61 34.36
CA VAL A 125 -22.66 24.73 35.33
C VAL A 125 -23.19 23.29 35.24
N GLY A 126 -22.28 22.32 35.17
CA GLY A 126 -22.58 20.90 35.31
C GLY A 126 -21.46 20.20 36.09
N THR A 127 -21.77 19.83 37.33
CA THR A 127 -20.90 19.19 38.32
C THR A 127 -20.58 17.73 37.98
N GLY A 128 -19.30 17.33 38.06
CA GLY A 128 -18.86 15.93 38.02
C GLY A 128 -17.37 15.77 38.39
N MET A 129 -17.08 14.95 39.40
CA MET A 129 -15.85 14.92 40.20
C MET A 129 -14.57 14.38 39.50
N HIS A 130 -13.46 15.08 39.79
CA HIS A 130 -12.09 14.63 40.08
C HIS A 130 -11.52 13.32 39.49
N ASN A 131 -10.42 13.45 38.73
CA ASN A 131 -9.10 13.09 39.26
C ASN A 131 -7.96 13.89 38.61
N SER A 132 -7.08 14.37 39.49
CA SER A 132 -6.04 15.38 39.29
C SER A 132 -4.74 14.75 38.79
N PHE A 133 -4.16 15.31 37.72
CA PHE A 133 -2.71 15.31 37.53
C PHE A 133 -2.27 16.71 37.08
N CYS A 134 -1.48 17.35 37.93
CA CYS A 134 -0.98 18.71 37.79
C CYS A 134 0.26 18.70 36.89
N GLY A 135 0.21 19.44 35.79
CA GLY A 135 1.36 19.73 34.94
C GLY A 135 1.10 21.05 34.23
N ASP A 136 1.95 22.05 34.52
CA ASP A 136 1.85 23.40 33.97
C ASP A 136 2.02 23.39 32.44
N GLU A 137 0.90 23.41 31.70
CA GLU A 137 0.89 23.76 30.28
C GLU A 137 0.67 25.26 30.12
N THR A 138 1.75 25.96 29.79
CA THR A 138 1.71 27.29 29.19
C THR A 138 1.04 27.16 27.82
N THR A 139 -0.28 27.28 27.82
CA THR A 139 -1.09 27.24 26.60
C THR A 139 -0.90 28.56 25.87
N TYR A 140 -0.06 28.57 24.84
CA TYR A 140 -0.06 29.63 23.83
C TYR A 140 -1.38 29.53 23.06
N VAL A 141 -2.40 30.26 23.51
CA VAL A 141 -3.64 30.47 22.76
C VAL A 141 -3.33 31.51 21.68
N GLY A 142 -2.67 31.05 20.61
CA GLY A 142 -2.70 31.76 19.34
C GLY A 142 -4.11 31.65 18.78
N SER A 143 -4.96 32.62 19.10
CA SER A 143 -6.32 32.74 18.58
C SER A 143 -6.26 32.99 17.07
N GLN A 144 -6.11 31.92 16.28
CA GLN A 144 -6.54 31.97 14.89
C GLN A 144 -8.05 32.17 14.90
N VAL A 145 -8.47 33.38 14.54
CA VAL A 145 -9.88 33.69 14.27
C VAL A 145 -10.29 32.80 13.11
N VAL A 146 -10.98 31.70 13.43
CA VAL A 146 -11.67 30.89 12.43
C VAL A 146 -12.81 31.78 11.93
N VAL A 147 -12.57 32.49 10.83
CA VAL A 147 -13.62 33.23 10.14
C VAL A 147 -14.53 32.18 9.54
N GLU A 148 -15.65 31.92 10.23
CA GLU A 148 -16.71 31.07 9.73
C GLU A 148 -17.35 31.80 8.55
N VAL A 149 -16.92 31.46 7.33
CA VAL A 149 -17.50 32.03 6.11
C VAL A 149 -18.86 31.36 5.90
N ASP A 150 -19.90 32.03 6.38
CA ASP A 150 -21.29 31.64 6.17
C ASP A 150 -21.62 31.66 4.67
N GLY A 151 -21.68 30.48 4.09
CA GLY A 151 -22.05 30.29 2.69
C GLY A 151 -21.93 28.82 2.28
N PRO A 152 -22.83 28.33 1.42
CA PRO A 152 -22.71 26.96 0.89
C PRO A 152 -21.38 26.85 0.14
N ALA A 153 -20.59 25.82 0.48
CA ALA A 153 -19.35 25.55 -0.21
C ALA A 153 -19.66 25.35 -1.71
N THR A 154 -19.13 26.25 -2.55
CA THR A 154 -19.31 26.13 -4.00
C THR A 154 -18.65 24.84 -4.48
N PRO A 155 -19.35 23.99 -5.24
CA PRO A 155 -18.74 22.78 -5.76
C PRO A 155 -17.54 23.15 -6.63
N HIS A 156 -16.38 22.58 -6.32
CA HIS A 156 -15.17 22.74 -7.12
C HIS A 156 -14.97 21.48 -7.95
N PRO A 157 -15.41 21.45 -9.23
CA PRO A 157 -15.18 20.30 -10.09
C PRO A 157 -13.68 20.10 -10.30
N VAL A 158 -13.29 18.86 -10.60
CA VAL A 158 -11.92 18.54 -11.02
C VAL A 158 -11.54 19.44 -12.21
N PRO A 159 -10.37 20.10 -12.25
CA PRO A 159 -10.00 20.95 -13.37
C PRO A 159 -10.03 20.18 -14.68
N TRP A 160 -10.49 20.81 -15.76
CA TRP A 160 -10.63 20.16 -17.07
C TRP A 160 -9.31 19.54 -17.55
N HIS A 161 -8.16 20.21 -17.31
CA HIS A 161 -6.85 19.71 -17.70
C HIS A 161 -6.47 18.44 -16.92
N THR A 162 -6.88 18.31 -15.66
CA THR A 162 -6.70 17.10 -14.84
C THR A 162 -7.59 15.97 -15.36
N GLN A 163 -8.83 16.27 -15.75
CA GLN A 163 -9.74 15.28 -16.35
C GLN A 163 -9.17 14.76 -17.68
N VAL A 164 -8.68 15.65 -18.54
CA VAL A 164 -8.03 15.29 -19.82
C VAL A 164 -6.79 14.45 -19.55
N LEU A 165 -5.93 14.83 -18.60
CA LEU A 165 -4.75 14.05 -18.22
C LEU A 165 -5.14 12.62 -17.78
N ILE A 166 -6.13 12.48 -16.90
CA ILE A 166 -6.61 11.16 -16.44
C ILE A 166 -7.16 10.36 -17.62
N GLY A 167 -7.97 10.96 -18.49
CA GLY A 167 -8.53 10.29 -19.66
C GLY A 167 -7.46 9.79 -20.63
N VAL A 168 -6.48 10.65 -20.96
CA VAL A 168 -5.36 10.29 -21.83
C VAL A 168 -4.49 9.19 -21.23
N LEU A 169 -4.12 9.31 -19.96
CA LEU A 169 -3.32 8.28 -19.27
C LEU A 169 -4.07 6.95 -19.17
N THR A 170 -5.37 6.99 -18.86
CA THR A 170 -6.20 5.78 -18.82
C THR A 170 -6.24 5.10 -20.18
N ALA A 171 -6.54 5.84 -21.25
CA ALA A 171 -6.57 5.29 -22.60
C ALA A 171 -5.21 4.72 -23.01
N PHE A 172 -4.12 5.43 -22.69
CA PHE A 172 -2.75 4.97 -22.92
C PHE A 172 -2.47 3.65 -22.21
N PHE A 173 -2.66 3.58 -20.88
CA PHE A 173 -2.32 2.36 -20.14
C PHE A 173 -3.26 1.18 -20.44
N VAL A 174 -4.56 1.43 -20.68
CA VAL A 174 -5.48 0.37 -21.13
C VAL A 174 -5.04 -0.21 -22.47
N ALA A 175 -4.60 0.62 -23.41
CA ALA A 175 -4.09 0.16 -24.71
C ALA A 175 -2.76 -0.61 -24.60
N HIS A 176 -2.02 -0.45 -23.51
CA HIS A 176 -0.75 -1.13 -23.24
C HIS A 176 -0.88 -2.24 -22.19
N LEU A 177 -2.10 -2.68 -21.86
CA LEU A 177 -2.28 -3.87 -21.03
C LEU A 177 -1.70 -5.10 -21.74
N PRO A 178 -0.97 -5.98 -21.02
CA PRO A 178 -0.44 -7.19 -21.62
C PRO A 178 -1.58 -8.13 -22.03
N THR A 179 -1.35 -8.93 -23.07
CA THR A 179 -2.30 -9.97 -23.49
C THR A 179 -2.41 -11.05 -22.41
N LEU A 180 -3.54 -11.76 -22.38
CA LEU A 180 -3.72 -12.89 -21.45
C LEU A 180 -2.66 -13.97 -21.67
N GLU A 181 -2.29 -14.24 -22.92
CA GLU A 181 -1.21 -15.18 -23.27
C GLU A 181 0.14 -14.72 -22.70
N SER A 182 0.45 -13.42 -22.77
CA SER A 182 1.66 -12.88 -22.15
C SER A 182 1.63 -13.07 -20.64
N LEU A 183 0.49 -12.84 -19.97
CA LEU A 183 0.37 -13.10 -18.53
C LEU A 183 0.53 -14.58 -18.18
N ASP A 184 -0.05 -15.48 -18.98
CA ASP A 184 0.02 -16.92 -18.76
C ASP A 184 1.45 -17.48 -18.80
N GLN A 185 2.37 -16.82 -19.50
CA GLN A 185 3.79 -17.19 -19.52
C GLN A 185 4.47 -17.07 -18.15
N VAL A 186 3.97 -16.21 -17.25
CA VAL A 186 4.50 -16.03 -15.88
C VAL A 186 3.51 -16.41 -14.79
N ALA A 187 2.21 -16.44 -15.09
CA ALA A 187 1.18 -16.87 -14.17
C ALA A 187 1.11 -18.40 -14.13
N THR A 188 2.22 -19.04 -13.75
CA THR A 188 2.36 -20.50 -13.69
C THR A 188 2.49 -20.97 -12.24
N VAL A 189 2.18 -22.24 -11.96
CA VAL A 189 2.36 -22.79 -10.60
C VAL A 189 3.84 -22.80 -10.24
N GLU A 190 4.69 -23.10 -11.21
CA GLU A 190 6.15 -23.11 -11.16
C GLU A 190 6.69 -21.79 -10.61
N THR A 191 6.17 -20.65 -11.09
CA THR A 191 6.53 -19.33 -10.59
C THR A 191 6.27 -19.14 -9.10
N PHE A 192 5.17 -19.71 -8.57
CA PHE A 192 4.83 -19.55 -7.15
C PHE A 192 5.56 -20.53 -6.22
N ILE A 193 5.97 -21.70 -6.73
CA ILE A 193 6.75 -22.71 -5.97
C ILE A 193 8.26 -22.50 -6.07
N HIS A 194 8.72 -21.60 -6.93
CA HIS A 194 10.15 -21.28 -7.07
C HIS A 194 10.70 -20.61 -5.79
N ALA A 195 11.96 -20.93 -5.48
CA ALA A 195 12.74 -20.33 -4.41
C ALA A 195 14.11 -19.94 -4.99
N ASN A 196 14.53 -18.68 -4.77
CA ASN A 196 15.76 -18.11 -5.34
C ASN A 196 17.03 -18.80 -4.82
N PHE A 197 16.97 -19.43 -3.64
CA PHE A 197 18.09 -20.17 -3.08
C PHE A 197 17.65 -21.58 -2.74
N GLU A 198 18.44 -22.56 -3.19
CA GLU A 198 18.23 -23.98 -2.87
C GLU A 198 18.20 -24.26 -1.36
N SER A 199 18.87 -23.40 -0.57
CA SER A 199 18.91 -23.49 0.88
C SER A 199 17.61 -23.05 1.58
N PHE A 200 16.71 -22.35 0.90
CA PHE A 200 15.42 -21.98 1.47
C PHE A 200 14.37 -23.05 1.16
N PRO A 201 13.92 -23.83 2.15
CA PRO A 201 12.86 -24.80 1.92
C PRO A 201 11.57 -24.05 1.57
N LEU A 202 10.83 -24.56 0.57
CA LEU A 202 9.56 -23.97 0.13
C LEU A 202 8.56 -23.76 1.28
N ALA A 203 8.54 -24.65 2.27
CA ALA A 203 7.72 -24.50 3.47
C ALA A 203 8.03 -23.21 4.26
N LEU A 204 9.29 -22.80 4.34
CA LEU A 204 9.69 -21.54 4.98
C LEU A 204 9.25 -20.34 4.13
N VAL A 205 9.38 -20.41 2.80
CA VAL A 205 8.87 -19.37 1.90
C VAL A 205 7.37 -19.17 2.08
N ILE A 206 6.58 -20.25 2.07
CA ILE A 206 5.14 -20.23 2.33
C ILE A 206 4.84 -19.60 3.69
N LEU A 207 5.56 -20.01 4.74
CA LEU A 207 5.35 -19.49 6.10
C LEU A 207 5.63 -17.98 6.17
N VAL A 208 6.73 -17.51 5.59
CA VAL A 208 7.06 -16.07 5.56
C VAL A 208 5.99 -15.28 4.83
N ARG A 209 5.55 -15.75 3.66
CA ARG A 209 4.46 -15.12 2.89
C ARG A 209 3.15 -15.08 3.68
N LEU A 210 2.77 -16.15 4.38
CA LEU A 210 1.59 -16.18 5.25
C LEU A 210 1.71 -15.20 6.43
N CYS A 211 2.88 -15.11 7.06
CA CYS A 211 3.12 -14.16 8.14
C CYS A 211 2.99 -12.71 7.64
N LEU A 212 3.60 -12.37 6.49
CA LEU A 212 3.51 -11.05 5.88
C LEU A 212 2.06 -10.71 5.50
N ALA A 213 1.36 -11.65 4.85
CA ALA A 213 -0.06 -11.51 4.53
C ALA A 213 -0.91 -11.29 5.78
N GLY A 214 -0.68 -12.07 6.84
CA GLY A 214 -1.40 -11.97 8.11
C GLY A 214 -1.19 -10.62 8.79
N VAL A 215 0.04 -10.11 8.81
CA VAL A 215 0.32 -8.75 9.33
C VAL A 215 -0.38 -7.69 8.49
N MET A 216 -0.26 -7.78 7.16
CA MET A 216 -0.80 -6.77 6.24
C MET A 216 -2.35 -6.73 6.26
N LEU A 217 -2.98 -7.87 6.00
CA LEU A 217 -4.43 -7.99 5.97
C LEU A 217 -5.02 -7.86 7.37
N GLY A 218 -4.35 -8.38 8.41
CA GLY A 218 -4.79 -8.24 9.80
C GLY A 218 -4.80 -6.79 10.27
N ASN A 219 -3.77 -6.01 9.95
CA ASN A 219 -3.77 -4.58 10.24
C ASN A 219 -4.83 -3.81 9.44
N ALA A 220 -5.00 -4.09 8.14
CA ALA A 220 -6.04 -3.46 7.34
C ALA A 220 -7.45 -3.77 7.87
N ALA A 221 -7.71 -5.03 8.23
CA ALA A 221 -8.95 -5.44 8.87
C ALA A 221 -9.13 -4.79 10.25
N SER A 222 -8.07 -4.71 11.06
CA SER A 222 -8.11 -4.03 12.36
C SER A 222 -8.46 -2.55 12.22
N VAL A 223 -7.86 -1.83 11.25
CA VAL A 223 -8.20 -0.43 10.98
C VAL A 223 -9.63 -0.28 10.47
N TYR A 224 -10.09 -1.18 9.60
CA TYR A 224 -11.47 -1.17 9.12
C TYR A 224 -12.48 -1.41 10.25
N LEU A 225 -12.23 -2.38 11.13
CA LEU A 225 -13.16 -2.79 12.19
C LEU A 225 -13.10 -1.86 13.40
N TYR A 226 -11.89 -1.52 13.86
CA TYR A 226 -11.65 -0.88 15.16
C TYR A 226 -10.90 0.46 15.06
N GLY A 227 -10.51 0.90 13.85
CA GLY A 227 -9.73 2.12 13.68
C GLY A 227 -10.44 3.34 14.24
N GLN A 228 -9.77 4.05 15.14
CA GLN A 228 -10.25 5.33 15.67
C GLN A 228 -9.12 6.34 15.54
N TRP A 229 -9.27 7.26 14.59
CA TRP A 229 -8.29 8.31 14.36
C TRP A 229 -8.99 9.58 13.87
N GLU A 230 -8.27 10.69 13.95
CA GLU A 230 -8.73 11.98 13.47
C GLU A 230 -7.75 12.50 12.44
N ALA A 231 -8.27 13.13 11.39
CA ALA A 231 -7.45 13.76 10.36
C ALA A 231 -7.71 15.26 10.33
N ASP A 232 -6.63 16.01 10.13
CA ASP A 232 -6.71 17.41 9.74
C ASP A 232 -6.52 17.51 8.23
N THR A 233 -7.21 18.46 7.60
CA THR A 233 -7.07 18.76 6.17
C THR A 233 -6.22 20.01 6.01
N ASP A 234 -4.92 19.81 6.15
CA ASP A 234 -3.94 20.88 6.02
C ASP A 234 -3.60 21.09 4.54
N TYR A 235 -4.21 22.11 3.94
CA TYR A 235 -4.01 22.47 2.54
C TYR A 235 -2.87 23.47 2.36
N ILE A 236 -2.21 23.39 1.20
CA ILE A 236 -1.12 24.29 0.86
C ILE A 236 -1.62 25.74 0.63
N PRO A 237 -0.75 26.75 0.80
CA PRO A 237 -1.10 28.13 0.50
C PRO A 237 -1.64 28.31 -0.93
N GLY A 238 -2.78 28.98 -1.06
CA GLY A 238 -3.46 29.18 -2.35
C GLY A 238 -4.59 28.18 -2.63
N SER A 239 -4.75 27.14 -1.79
CA SER A 239 -5.96 26.32 -1.81
C SER A 239 -7.21 27.16 -1.53
N LYS A 240 -8.30 26.85 -2.24
CA LYS A 240 -9.64 27.40 -1.97
C LYS A 240 -10.48 26.49 -1.08
N LEU A 241 -9.92 25.37 -0.64
CA LEU A 241 -10.60 24.42 0.23
C LEU A 241 -10.60 24.90 1.67
N ARG A 242 -11.68 24.59 2.39
CA ARG A 242 -11.80 24.90 3.81
C ARG A 242 -10.99 23.88 4.60
N VAL A 243 -10.10 24.36 5.45
CA VAL A 243 -9.40 23.53 6.44
C VAL A 243 -10.40 23.05 7.47
N VAL A 244 -10.51 21.74 7.61
CA VAL A 244 -11.31 21.06 8.64
C VAL A 244 -10.35 20.34 9.57
N LYS A 245 -10.51 20.62 10.86
CA LYS A 245 -9.74 19.98 11.94
C LYS A 245 -10.53 18.82 12.54
N ARG A 246 -9.82 17.76 12.91
CA ARG A 246 -10.34 16.60 13.64
C ARG A 246 -11.51 15.90 12.95
N ILE A 247 -11.37 15.58 11.67
CA ILE A 247 -12.34 14.74 10.95
C ILE A 247 -12.31 13.35 11.58
N PRO A 248 -13.40 12.86 12.19
CA PRO A 248 -13.39 11.58 12.87
C PRO A 248 -13.48 10.43 11.88
N PHE A 249 -12.54 9.49 11.99
CA PHE A 249 -12.56 8.19 11.35
C PHE A 249 -12.86 7.14 12.41
N ARG A 250 -13.90 6.34 12.14
CA ARG A 250 -14.46 5.38 13.10
C ARG A 250 -14.66 4.05 12.41
N GLY A 251 -14.04 3.00 12.95
CA GLY A 251 -14.14 1.64 12.44
C GLY A 251 -15.56 1.11 12.53
N ALA A 252 -15.85 0.09 11.71
CA ALA A 252 -17.20 -0.45 11.56
C ALA A 252 -17.81 -1.05 12.83
N LEU A 253 -16.97 -1.48 13.79
CA LEU A 253 -17.38 -2.08 15.07
C LEU A 253 -17.19 -1.14 16.27
N THR A 254 -16.94 0.15 16.04
CA THR A 254 -16.93 1.16 17.11
C THR A 254 -18.36 1.55 17.49
N GLU A 255 -18.55 2.17 18.66
CA GLU A 255 -19.89 2.55 19.16
C GLU A 255 -20.66 3.46 18.19
N GLU A 256 -19.95 4.37 17.51
CA GLU A 256 -20.49 5.28 16.49
C GLU A 256 -20.32 4.75 15.05
N GLY A 257 -19.77 3.54 14.93
CA GLY A 257 -19.34 2.94 13.68
C GLY A 257 -20.46 2.32 12.87
N ASN A 258 -20.28 2.28 11.55
CA ASN A 258 -21.04 1.44 10.65
C ASN A 258 -20.15 0.95 9.50
N PHE A 259 -20.70 0.11 8.63
CA PHE A 259 -19.97 -0.43 7.48
C PHE A 259 -19.27 0.66 6.64
N PHE A 260 -19.96 1.76 6.34
CA PHE A 260 -19.41 2.85 5.54
C PHE A 260 -18.35 3.66 6.30
N SER A 261 -18.45 3.81 7.62
CA SER A 261 -17.44 4.49 8.41
C SER A 261 -16.12 3.70 8.45
N GLY A 262 -16.19 2.36 8.55
CA GLY A 262 -15.01 1.50 8.42
C GLY A 262 -14.33 1.65 7.07
N PHE A 263 -15.10 1.80 5.99
CA PHE A 263 -14.56 2.06 4.65
C PHE A 263 -13.81 3.40 4.57
N LYS A 264 -14.24 4.43 5.31
CA LYS A 264 -13.50 5.69 5.42
C LYS A 264 -12.16 5.50 6.16
N CYS A 265 -12.09 4.61 7.15
CA CYS A 265 -10.83 4.33 7.86
C CYS A 265 -9.76 3.73 6.96
N ILE A 266 -10.15 2.98 5.92
CA ILE A 266 -9.21 2.39 4.94
C ILE A 266 -8.99 3.26 3.71
N ALA A 267 -9.43 4.52 3.72
CA ALA A 267 -9.33 5.39 2.56
C ALA A 267 -7.91 5.84 2.20
N THR A 268 -6.95 5.72 3.12
CA THR A 268 -5.56 6.11 2.86
C THR A 268 -4.93 5.18 1.83
N PHE A 269 -4.09 5.73 0.95
CA PHE A 269 -3.44 4.97 -0.11
C PHE A 269 -2.56 3.85 0.45
N THR A 270 -1.92 4.10 1.60
CA THR A 270 -1.13 3.10 2.32
C THR A 270 -1.96 1.85 2.64
N LEU A 271 -3.20 1.99 3.12
CA LEU A 271 -4.04 0.83 3.45
C LEU A 271 -4.51 0.07 2.20
N TRP A 272 -4.79 0.78 1.11
CA TRP A 272 -5.01 0.18 -0.19
C TRP A 272 -3.82 -0.67 -0.65
N CYS A 273 -2.59 -0.15 -0.48
CA CYS A 273 -1.37 -0.90 -0.76
C CYS A 273 -1.23 -2.14 0.13
N TRP A 274 -1.50 -2.02 1.43
CA TRP A 274 -1.49 -3.15 2.37
C TRP A 274 -2.48 -4.26 1.97
N ILE A 275 -3.67 -3.89 1.50
CA ILE A 275 -4.67 -4.87 1.04
C ILE A 275 -4.19 -5.58 -0.22
N VAL A 276 -3.70 -4.84 -1.22
CA VAL A 276 -3.21 -5.43 -2.48
C VAL A 276 -2.00 -6.32 -2.24
N GLU A 277 -1.00 -5.83 -1.53
CA GLU A 277 0.24 -6.54 -1.25
C GLU A 277 0.02 -7.74 -0.31
N GLY A 278 -0.77 -7.56 0.75
CA GLY A 278 -1.15 -8.65 1.65
C GLY A 278 -1.95 -9.74 0.95
N THR A 279 -2.83 -9.37 0.00
CA THR A 279 -3.56 -10.34 -0.83
C THR A 279 -2.61 -11.07 -1.80
N ALA A 280 -1.67 -10.35 -2.41
CA ALA A 280 -0.64 -10.97 -3.25
C ALA A 280 0.17 -12.01 -2.47
N PHE A 281 0.64 -11.68 -1.27
CA PHE A 281 1.34 -12.62 -0.39
C PHE A 281 0.48 -13.82 0.03
N LEU A 282 -0.79 -13.59 0.36
CA LEU A 282 -1.72 -14.67 0.71
C LEU A 282 -1.89 -15.65 -0.44
N LEU A 283 -2.11 -15.14 -1.65
CA LEU A 283 -2.26 -15.98 -2.84
C LEU A 283 -0.94 -16.70 -3.18
N ALA A 284 0.19 -16.00 -3.10
CA ALA A 284 1.51 -16.58 -3.35
C ALA A 284 1.91 -17.66 -2.33
N ALA A 285 1.32 -17.66 -1.15
CA ALA A 285 1.44 -18.76 -0.19
C ALA A 285 0.41 -19.87 -0.43
N ALA A 286 -0.83 -19.53 -0.75
CA ALA A 286 -1.92 -20.48 -0.92
C ALA A 286 -1.73 -21.35 -2.17
N ILE A 287 -1.24 -20.80 -3.28
CA ILE A 287 -1.03 -21.52 -4.55
C ILE A 287 -0.11 -22.75 -4.37
N PRO A 288 1.09 -22.63 -3.79
CA PRO A 288 1.93 -23.79 -3.46
C PRO A 288 1.22 -24.81 -2.56
N VAL A 289 0.52 -24.36 -1.52
CA VAL A 289 -0.21 -25.27 -0.61
C VAL A 289 -1.27 -26.06 -1.37
N MET A 290 -2.07 -25.40 -2.21
CA MET A 290 -3.07 -26.05 -3.06
C MET A 290 -2.45 -27.04 -4.04
N HIS A 291 -1.28 -26.73 -4.60
CA HIS A 291 -0.58 -27.59 -5.55
C HIS A 291 -0.23 -28.96 -4.94
N PHE A 292 0.15 -28.99 -3.65
CA PHE A 292 0.49 -30.23 -2.96
C PHE A 292 -0.71 -31.01 -2.41
N ILE A 293 -1.94 -30.49 -2.51
CA ILE A 293 -3.15 -31.22 -2.12
C ILE A 293 -3.66 -32.03 -3.34
N PRO A 294 -3.63 -33.39 -3.28
CA PRO A 294 -4.01 -34.22 -4.41
C PRO A 294 -5.43 -33.91 -4.92
N GLY A 295 -5.58 -33.78 -6.24
CA GLY A 295 -6.88 -33.51 -6.88
C GLY A 295 -7.31 -32.04 -6.89
N THR A 296 -6.51 -31.12 -6.36
CA THR A 296 -6.83 -29.69 -6.39
C THR A 296 -6.52 -29.09 -7.75
N TYR A 297 -7.53 -28.51 -8.39
CA TYR A 297 -7.37 -27.73 -9.62
C TYR A 297 -7.10 -26.26 -9.30
N ILE A 298 -5.97 -25.73 -9.78
CA ILE A 298 -5.63 -24.31 -9.64
C ILE A 298 -6.07 -23.58 -10.91
N SER A 299 -7.07 -22.72 -10.77
CA SER A 299 -7.60 -21.94 -11.89
C SER A 299 -6.55 -20.94 -12.44
N PRO A 300 -6.38 -20.82 -13.77
CA PRO A 300 -5.49 -19.83 -14.38
C PRO A 300 -5.79 -18.39 -13.94
N TRP A 301 -7.06 -18.07 -13.67
CA TRP A 301 -7.45 -16.75 -13.17
C TRP A 301 -6.86 -16.44 -11.81
N LEU A 302 -6.71 -17.44 -10.94
CA LEU A 302 -6.10 -17.25 -9.63
C LEU A 302 -4.62 -16.87 -9.77
N LEU A 303 -3.90 -17.55 -10.66
CA LEU A 303 -2.49 -17.29 -10.97
C LEU A 303 -2.32 -15.88 -11.57
N ARG A 304 -3.18 -15.50 -12.52
CA ARG A 304 -3.18 -14.17 -13.16
C ARG A 304 -3.45 -13.05 -12.14
N VAL A 305 -4.46 -13.22 -11.28
CA VAL A 305 -4.78 -12.23 -10.24
C VAL A 305 -3.63 -12.11 -9.27
N ALA A 306 -3.04 -13.22 -8.83
CA ALA A 306 -1.89 -13.22 -7.93
C ALA A 306 -0.69 -12.45 -8.52
N ILE A 307 -0.34 -12.69 -9.80
CA ILE A 307 0.79 -11.98 -10.42
C ILE A 307 0.49 -10.50 -10.67
N VAL A 308 -0.75 -10.14 -11.05
CA VAL A 308 -1.13 -8.73 -11.22
C VAL A 308 -1.10 -7.98 -9.89
N LEU A 309 -1.67 -8.57 -8.83
CA LEU A 309 -1.65 -7.97 -7.49
C LEU A 309 -0.22 -7.82 -6.98
N TRP A 310 0.64 -8.80 -7.23
CA TRP A 310 2.06 -8.72 -6.90
C TRP A 310 2.75 -7.54 -7.60
N GLN A 311 2.61 -7.43 -8.92
CA GLN A 311 3.27 -6.38 -9.69
C GLN A 311 2.78 -4.97 -9.30
N VAL A 312 1.49 -4.82 -9.04
CA VAL A 312 0.94 -3.59 -8.48
C VAL A 312 1.51 -3.33 -7.10
N GLY A 313 1.40 -4.30 -6.18
CA GLY A 313 1.84 -4.22 -4.78
C GLY A 313 3.31 -3.85 -4.63
N ALA A 314 4.19 -4.57 -5.33
CA ALA A 314 5.63 -4.29 -5.36
C ALA A 314 5.88 -2.84 -5.77
N SER A 315 5.30 -2.39 -6.88
CA SER A 315 5.53 -1.04 -7.40
C SER A 315 5.06 0.08 -6.48
N VAL A 316 3.90 -0.10 -5.84
CA VAL A 316 3.35 0.92 -4.92
C VAL A 316 4.01 0.90 -3.54
N SER A 317 4.67 -0.19 -3.16
CA SER A 317 5.37 -0.31 -1.86
C SER A 317 6.44 0.78 -1.69
N ILE A 318 7.33 0.94 -2.68
CA ILE A 318 8.37 1.98 -2.69
C ILE A 318 7.77 3.37 -2.86
N LEU A 319 6.72 3.51 -3.68
CA LEU A 319 6.03 4.79 -3.86
C LEU A 319 5.54 5.35 -2.52
N VAL A 320 4.88 4.53 -1.69
CA VAL A 320 4.38 4.94 -0.38
C VAL A 320 5.52 5.43 0.51
N SER A 321 6.59 4.64 0.65
CA SER A 321 7.74 5.04 1.47
C SER A 321 8.38 6.34 0.97
N ALA A 322 8.53 6.48 -0.35
CA ALA A 322 9.10 7.67 -0.98
C ALA A 322 8.24 8.92 -0.76
N VAL A 323 6.92 8.84 -0.97
CA VAL A 323 6.00 9.96 -0.74
C VAL A 323 6.00 10.38 0.72
N VAL A 324 5.95 9.44 1.66
CA VAL A 324 6.02 9.75 3.09
C VAL A 324 7.34 10.43 3.44
N LYS A 325 8.47 9.87 3.00
CA LYS A 325 9.81 10.37 3.35
C LYS A 325 10.15 11.71 2.72
N TYR A 326 9.80 11.91 1.45
CA TYR A 326 10.26 13.04 0.65
C TYR A 326 9.21 14.12 0.40
N ALA A 327 7.91 13.84 0.57
CA ALA A 327 6.86 14.83 0.42
C ALA A 327 6.15 15.13 1.75
N LEU A 328 5.48 14.14 2.35
CA LEU A 328 4.62 14.37 3.52
C LEU A 328 5.41 14.81 4.75
N TRP A 329 6.54 14.17 5.02
CA TRP A 329 7.33 14.50 6.21
C TRP A 329 7.94 15.90 6.17
N PRO A 330 8.62 16.33 5.07
CA PRO A 330 9.10 17.70 4.98
C PRO A 330 7.99 18.75 5.10
N ILE A 331 6.82 18.50 4.50
CA ILE A 331 5.66 19.40 4.59
C ILE A 331 5.20 19.53 6.04
N ALA A 332 5.01 18.42 6.74
CA ALA A 332 4.60 18.42 8.14
C ALA A 332 5.64 19.14 9.05
N GLN A 333 6.94 19.01 8.75
CA GLN A 333 7.99 19.74 9.47
C GLN A 333 7.95 21.25 9.20
N GLU A 334 7.70 21.67 7.97
CA GLU A 334 7.68 23.08 7.56
C GLU A 334 6.48 23.82 8.15
N HIS A 335 5.32 23.18 8.24
CA HIS A 335 4.11 23.77 8.82
C HIS A 335 4.02 23.66 10.34
N GLY A 336 5.04 23.10 11.01
CA GLY A 336 4.99 22.87 12.45
C GLY A 336 3.88 21.90 12.88
N GLU A 337 3.42 21.07 11.95
CA GLU A 337 2.38 20.07 12.22
C GLU A 337 2.89 19.03 13.21
N ASN A 338 1.95 18.41 13.92
CA ASN A 338 2.27 17.39 14.89
C ASN A 338 2.73 16.09 14.21
N ILE A 339 4.03 16.00 13.92
CA ILE A 339 4.68 14.81 13.34
C ILE A 339 4.58 13.55 14.21
N LYS A 340 3.94 13.60 15.40
CA LYS A 340 3.70 12.42 16.25
C LYS A 340 2.97 11.32 15.50
N LEU A 341 2.02 11.66 14.62
CA LEU A 341 1.29 10.65 13.84
C LEU A 341 2.22 9.90 12.87
N LEU A 342 3.05 10.63 12.13
CA LEU A 342 4.04 10.04 11.21
C LEU A 342 5.14 9.27 11.94
N LYS A 343 5.42 9.62 13.20
CA LYS A 343 6.37 8.93 14.09
C LYS A 343 5.77 7.72 14.81
N ALA A 344 4.44 7.56 14.79
CA ALA A 344 3.80 6.45 15.46
C ALA A 344 4.35 5.14 14.90
N THR A 345 4.71 4.20 15.78
CA THR A 345 5.31 2.92 15.37
C THR A 345 4.46 2.20 14.34
N GLY A 346 3.13 2.24 14.49
CA GLY A 346 2.20 1.68 13.50
C GLY A 346 2.31 2.33 12.12
N ALA A 347 2.41 3.66 12.05
CA ALA A 347 2.59 4.38 10.79
C ALA A 347 3.95 4.09 10.15
N LEU A 348 5.04 4.13 10.93
CA LEU A 348 6.38 3.78 10.45
C LEU A 348 6.46 2.34 9.95
N LEU A 349 5.82 1.40 10.66
CA LEU A 349 5.71 0.02 10.23
C LEU A 349 4.93 -0.06 8.91
N GLN A 350 3.78 0.62 8.81
CA GLN A 350 2.98 0.64 7.59
C GLN A 350 3.72 1.16 6.37
N HIS A 351 4.52 2.21 6.54
CA HIS A 351 5.24 2.83 5.43
C HIS A 351 6.50 2.08 5.05
N ASN A 352 7.21 1.46 6.00
CA ASN A 352 8.47 0.79 5.73
C ASN A 352 8.30 -0.70 5.42
N LEU A 353 7.37 -1.38 6.09
CA LEU A 353 7.22 -2.83 5.99
C LEU A 353 6.82 -3.26 4.57
N ASN A 354 6.01 -2.48 3.85
CA ASN A 354 5.67 -2.77 2.45
C ASN A 354 6.93 -2.87 1.59
N SER A 355 7.75 -1.81 1.57
CA SER A 355 8.99 -1.82 0.80
C SER A 355 9.91 -2.96 1.21
N ILE A 356 10.05 -3.21 2.52
CA ILE A 356 10.90 -4.30 3.02
C ILE A 356 10.36 -5.67 2.60
N ALA A 357 9.05 -5.89 2.73
CA ALA A 357 8.40 -7.15 2.36
C ALA A 357 8.53 -7.42 0.87
N ALA A 358 8.24 -6.44 0.01
CA ALA A 358 8.42 -6.55 -1.43
C ALA A 358 9.89 -6.81 -1.82
N LEU A 359 10.84 -6.12 -1.19
CA LEU A 359 12.28 -6.35 -1.42
C LEU A 359 12.74 -7.74 -0.96
N ILE A 360 12.21 -8.25 0.16
CA ILE A 360 12.47 -9.62 0.64
C ILE A 360 11.91 -10.65 -0.33
N GLU A 361 10.70 -10.44 -0.85
CA GLU A 361 10.08 -11.36 -1.81
C GLU A 361 10.88 -11.44 -3.11
N VAL A 362 11.28 -10.29 -3.68
CA VAL A 362 12.11 -10.26 -4.89
C VAL A 362 13.51 -10.81 -4.64
N GLY A 363 14.15 -10.45 -3.52
CA GLY A 363 15.56 -10.72 -3.30
C GLY A 363 15.91 -12.01 -2.56
N LEU A 364 15.03 -12.52 -1.69
CA LEU A 364 15.36 -13.64 -0.79
C LEU A 364 14.45 -14.85 -0.91
N LEU A 365 13.17 -14.65 -1.22
CA LEU A 365 12.18 -15.74 -1.21
C LEU A 365 12.12 -16.44 -2.58
N GLY A 366 11.06 -16.19 -3.35
CA GLY A 366 10.82 -16.87 -4.63
C GLY A 366 10.93 -15.98 -5.85
N GLY A 367 11.29 -14.69 -5.68
CA GLY A 367 11.55 -13.82 -6.81
C GLY A 367 10.35 -13.67 -7.73
N LEU A 368 9.15 -13.41 -7.19
CA LEU A 368 7.98 -13.20 -8.04
C LEU A 368 8.27 -12.12 -9.10
N PRO A 369 8.05 -12.41 -10.39
CA PRO A 369 8.58 -11.58 -11.46
C PRO A 369 7.84 -10.25 -11.58
N VAL A 370 8.58 -9.22 -11.98
CA VAL A 370 8.08 -7.89 -12.33
C VAL A 370 8.55 -7.57 -13.74
N ARG A 371 7.65 -7.67 -14.72
CA ARG A 371 8.02 -7.57 -16.14
C ARG A 371 7.72 -6.20 -16.72
N LEU A 372 8.63 -5.65 -17.51
CA LEU A 372 8.41 -4.37 -18.21
C LEU A 372 7.12 -4.30 -19.02
N CYS A 373 6.68 -5.40 -19.65
CA CYS A 373 5.44 -5.44 -20.43
C CYS A 373 4.17 -5.28 -19.59
N ASP A 374 4.26 -5.46 -18.28
CA ASP A 374 3.13 -5.42 -17.35
C ASP A 374 3.04 -4.05 -16.63
N PHE A 375 3.86 -3.07 -17.04
CA PHE A 375 3.92 -1.73 -16.45
C PHE A 375 2.58 -0.97 -16.46
N ALA A 376 1.62 -1.37 -17.29
CA ALA A 376 0.31 -0.73 -17.31
C ALA A 376 -0.50 -0.92 -16.01
N PHE A 377 -0.30 -2.01 -15.24
CA PHE A 377 -1.14 -2.29 -14.07
C PHE A 377 -0.97 -1.28 -12.92
N PRO A 378 0.24 -0.95 -12.43
CA PRO A 378 0.38 -0.03 -11.31
C PRO A 378 -0.17 1.38 -11.57
N PRO A 379 0.07 2.03 -12.73
CA PRO A 379 -0.55 3.31 -13.06
C PRO A 379 -2.08 3.26 -13.12
N LEU A 380 -2.66 2.20 -13.70
CA LEU A 380 -4.12 2.02 -13.71
C LEU A 380 -4.67 1.88 -12.28
N TYR A 381 -3.98 1.16 -11.40
CA TYR A 381 -4.33 1.09 -10.00
C TYR A 381 -4.28 2.46 -9.31
N GLY A 382 -3.23 3.25 -9.58
CA GLY A 382 -3.13 4.64 -9.10
C GLY A 382 -4.28 5.53 -9.61
N ILE A 383 -4.69 5.37 -10.87
CA ILE A 383 -5.84 6.07 -11.46
C ILE A 383 -7.14 5.66 -10.77
N ILE A 384 -7.35 4.37 -10.52
CA ILE A 384 -8.53 3.87 -9.79
C ILE A 384 -8.60 4.53 -8.40
N TYR A 385 -7.47 4.61 -7.69
CA TYR A 385 -7.41 5.26 -6.39
C TYR A 385 -7.68 6.78 -6.46
N LEU A 386 -7.19 7.44 -7.51
CA LEU A 386 -7.45 8.86 -7.75
C LEU A 386 -8.95 9.11 -7.99
N LEU A 387 -9.57 8.31 -8.87
CA LEU A 387 -11.02 8.37 -9.14
C LEU A 387 -11.83 8.10 -7.87
N PHE A 388 -11.40 7.12 -7.07
CA PHE A 388 -11.98 6.84 -5.76
C PHE A 388 -11.93 8.07 -4.84
N THR A 389 -10.76 8.70 -4.72
CA THR A 389 -10.58 9.90 -3.89
C THR A 389 -11.49 11.05 -4.35
N TYR A 390 -11.61 11.25 -5.66
CA TYR A 390 -12.50 12.27 -6.24
C TYR A 390 -13.97 11.95 -6.02
N ALA A 391 -14.38 10.69 -6.18
CA ALA A 391 -15.75 10.26 -5.92
C ALA A 391 -16.16 10.46 -4.44
N MET A 392 -15.18 10.42 -3.53
CA MET A 392 -15.41 10.54 -2.10
C MET A 392 -15.19 11.95 -1.53
N MET A 393 -14.74 12.93 -2.32
CA MET A 393 -14.32 14.24 -1.81
C MET A 393 -15.39 14.95 -0.95
N TYR A 394 -16.69 14.80 -1.29
CA TYR A 394 -17.81 15.38 -0.53
C TYR A 394 -18.40 14.45 0.53
N ARG A 395 -17.85 13.24 0.69
CA ARG A 395 -18.37 12.18 1.58
C ARG A 395 -17.48 11.95 2.79
N TRP A 396 -16.28 12.52 2.83
CA TRP A 396 -15.40 12.42 3.98
C TRP A 396 -16.00 13.10 5.20
N THR A 397 -16.53 14.32 5.02
CA THR A 397 -17.04 15.22 6.05
C THR A 397 -18.50 15.62 5.79
N ASP A 398 -19.06 16.43 6.69
CA ASP A 398 -20.31 17.15 6.47
C ASP A 398 -20.24 18.03 5.20
N PRO A 399 -21.25 17.98 4.30
CA PRO A 399 -21.31 18.81 3.09
C PRO A 399 -21.04 20.30 3.30
N LYS A 400 -21.33 20.86 4.49
CA LYS A 400 -21.06 22.27 4.82
C LYS A 400 -19.57 22.64 4.77
N HIS A 401 -18.69 21.65 4.91
CA HIS A 401 -17.24 21.85 4.84
C HIS A 401 -16.70 21.81 3.41
N GLY A 402 -17.53 21.47 2.41
CA GLY A 402 -17.11 21.36 1.03
C GLY A 402 -16.27 20.10 0.75
N PRO A 403 -15.60 20.04 -0.42
CA PRO A 403 -14.80 18.89 -0.80
C PRO A 403 -13.52 18.81 0.03
N GLN A 404 -13.16 17.59 0.43
CA GLN A 404 -11.98 17.32 1.24
C GLN A 404 -11.08 16.28 0.59
N PHE A 405 -9.77 16.41 0.77
CA PHE A 405 -8.76 15.47 0.29
C PHE A 405 -7.80 15.11 1.41
N PHE A 406 -7.50 13.82 1.57
CA PHE A 406 -6.48 13.34 2.51
C PHE A 406 -5.07 13.80 2.14
N TYR A 407 -4.84 14.00 0.86
CA TYR A 407 -3.55 14.39 0.34
C TYR A 407 -3.68 15.75 -0.33
N PRO A 408 -2.89 16.75 0.08
CA PRO A 408 -3.00 18.10 -0.44
C PRO A 408 -2.70 18.17 -1.95
N PHE A 409 -1.92 17.23 -2.48
CA PHE A 409 -1.62 17.14 -3.90
C PHE A 409 -2.79 16.67 -4.78
N PHE A 410 -3.92 16.24 -4.20
CA PHE A 410 -5.16 15.96 -4.92
C PHE A 410 -6.13 17.14 -4.93
N ASP A 411 -5.81 18.23 -4.25
CA ASP A 411 -6.62 19.44 -4.21
C ASP A 411 -6.83 19.99 -5.61
N THR A 412 -8.09 19.96 -6.06
CA THR A 412 -8.55 20.40 -7.38
C THR A 412 -8.51 21.91 -7.56
N THR A 413 -8.40 22.68 -6.48
CA THR A 413 -8.46 24.16 -6.50
C THR A 413 -7.13 24.80 -6.88
N LEU A 414 -6.03 24.03 -6.85
CA LEU A 414 -4.68 24.47 -7.20
C LEU A 414 -4.44 24.58 -8.72
N GLY A 415 -5.45 24.26 -9.54
CA GLY A 415 -5.36 24.30 -10.99
C GLY A 415 -4.22 23.41 -11.50
N ALA A 416 -3.30 23.98 -12.29
CA ALA A 416 -2.20 23.23 -12.90
C ALA A 416 -1.29 22.53 -11.88
N GLY A 417 -1.17 23.04 -10.65
CA GLY A 417 -0.38 22.41 -9.57
C GLY A 417 -0.82 20.98 -9.25
N THR A 418 -2.12 20.71 -9.30
CA THR A 418 -2.67 19.35 -9.13
C THR A 418 -2.17 18.43 -10.23
N SER A 419 -2.24 18.87 -11.50
CA SER A 419 -1.77 18.07 -12.63
C SER A 419 -0.28 17.78 -12.58
N PHE A 420 0.55 18.77 -12.21
CA PHE A 420 1.99 18.56 -12.03
C PHE A 420 2.27 17.53 -10.93
N SER A 421 1.52 17.58 -9.83
CA SER A 421 1.67 16.62 -8.74
C SER A 421 1.31 15.19 -9.19
N LEU A 422 0.25 15.02 -9.99
CA LEU A 422 -0.12 13.71 -10.54
C LEU A 422 0.95 13.14 -11.49
N VAL A 423 1.53 13.99 -12.35
CA VAL A 423 2.65 13.59 -13.22
C VAL A 423 3.89 13.23 -12.39
N ALA A 424 4.19 13.97 -11.33
CA ALA A 424 5.29 13.66 -10.42
C ALA A 424 5.08 12.31 -9.70
N LEU A 425 3.87 12.03 -9.22
CA LEU A 425 3.52 10.74 -8.61
C LEU A 425 3.66 9.59 -9.63
N LEU A 426 3.19 9.78 -10.86
CA LEU A 426 3.38 8.81 -11.94
C LEU A 426 4.87 8.55 -12.22
N ALA A 427 5.70 9.59 -12.23
CA ALA A 427 7.15 9.45 -12.41
C ALA A 427 7.79 8.65 -11.26
N VAL A 428 7.42 8.90 -10.00
CA VAL A 428 7.91 8.14 -8.85
C VAL A 428 7.43 6.69 -8.89
N LEU A 429 6.19 6.44 -9.29
CA LEU A 429 5.66 5.09 -9.50
C LEU A 429 6.43 4.35 -10.61
N SER A 430 6.72 5.03 -11.72
CA SER A 430 7.50 4.49 -12.84
C SER A 430 8.92 4.12 -12.41
N ALA A 431 9.57 5.00 -11.63
CA ALA A 431 10.89 4.73 -11.07
C ALA A 431 10.85 3.56 -10.09
N SER A 432 9.82 3.47 -9.24
CA SER A 432 9.62 2.36 -8.30
C SER A 432 9.47 1.02 -9.03
N PHE A 433 8.67 0.99 -10.09
CA PHE A 433 8.53 -0.17 -10.96
C PHE A 433 9.86 -0.59 -11.59
N ALA A 434 10.59 0.38 -12.16
CA ALA A 434 11.89 0.14 -12.79
C ALA A 434 12.94 -0.39 -11.80
N ILE A 435 12.88 0.02 -10.53
CA ILE A 435 13.74 -0.53 -9.47
C ILE A 435 13.47 -2.03 -9.29
N PHE A 436 12.21 -2.47 -9.27
CA PHE A 436 11.90 -3.90 -9.11
C PHE A 436 12.27 -4.73 -10.34
N VAL A 437 12.01 -4.23 -11.54
CA VAL A 437 12.50 -4.87 -12.79
C VAL A 437 14.03 -5.01 -12.75
N GLY A 438 14.73 -3.93 -12.38
CA GLY A 438 16.18 -3.91 -12.31
C GLY A 438 16.71 -4.82 -11.21
N ALA A 439 16.04 -4.87 -10.05
CA ALA A 439 16.39 -5.76 -8.95
C ALA A 439 16.24 -7.22 -9.38
N GLU A 440 15.12 -7.62 -9.97
CA GLU A 440 14.92 -8.97 -10.50
C GLU A 440 16.00 -9.36 -11.51
N HIS A 441 16.28 -8.48 -12.48
CA HIS A 441 17.32 -8.75 -13.48
C HIS A 441 18.71 -8.88 -12.85
N LEU A 442 19.05 -8.03 -11.87
CA LEU A 442 20.32 -8.10 -11.17
C LEU A 442 20.43 -9.39 -10.34
N LEU A 443 19.35 -9.78 -9.68
CA LEU A 443 19.31 -10.91 -8.76
C LEU A 443 19.36 -12.26 -9.48
N THR A 444 18.64 -12.40 -10.60
CA THR A 444 18.71 -13.61 -11.45
C THR A 444 20.11 -13.82 -12.03
N HIS A 445 20.84 -12.75 -12.38
CA HIS A 445 22.25 -12.86 -12.75
C HIS A 445 23.16 -13.13 -11.56
N ALA A 446 22.74 -12.69 -10.36
CA ALA A 446 23.50 -12.80 -9.13
C ALA A 446 23.32 -14.13 -8.39
N GLU A 447 22.48 -15.05 -8.87
CA GLU A 447 22.34 -16.42 -8.32
C GLU A 447 23.68 -17.17 -8.23
N LYS A 448 24.70 -16.74 -9.00
CA LYS A 448 26.08 -17.25 -8.90
C LYS A 448 26.85 -16.73 -7.68
N PHE A 449 26.34 -15.73 -6.96
CA PHE A 449 26.99 -15.11 -5.81
C PHE A 449 26.32 -15.53 -4.50
N ILE A 450 27.08 -15.41 -3.41
CA ILE A 450 26.62 -15.69 -2.04
C ILE A 450 25.46 -14.76 -1.68
N ALA A 451 24.45 -15.27 -0.93
CA ALA A 451 23.26 -14.55 -0.44
C ALA A 451 23.50 -13.18 0.22
N ILE A 452 24.75 -12.85 0.55
CA ILE A 452 25.20 -11.55 1.05
C ILE A 452 24.86 -10.42 0.06
N VAL A 453 24.98 -10.63 -1.26
CA VAL A 453 24.75 -9.56 -2.25
C VAL A 453 23.27 -9.11 -2.27
N PRO A 454 22.28 -10.01 -2.37
CA PRO A 454 20.87 -9.65 -2.27
C PRO A 454 20.51 -8.98 -0.94
N VAL A 455 21.02 -9.49 0.19
CA VAL A 455 20.79 -8.88 1.51
C VAL A 455 21.33 -7.46 1.58
N ALA A 456 22.54 -7.22 1.07
CA ALA A 456 23.13 -5.88 1.03
C ALA A 456 22.33 -4.93 0.11
N ALA A 457 21.88 -5.40 -1.05
CA ALA A 457 21.05 -4.62 -1.97
C ALA A 457 19.71 -4.23 -1.32
N ILE A 458 19.01 -5.18 -0.70
CA ILE A 458 17.77 -4.94 0.05
C ILE A 458 18.00 -3.91 1.14
N TYR A 459 19.07 -4.08 1.93
CA TYR A 459 19.40 -3.16 3.02
C TYR A 459 19.65 -1.72 2.53
N LEU A 460 20.42 -1.57 1.45
CA LEU A 460 20.69 -0.26 0.85
C LEU A 460 19.43 0.40 0.28
N LEU A 461 18.61 -0.36 -0.46
CA LEU A 461 17.34 0.12 -1.00
C LEU A 461 16.37 0.52 0.12
N ALA A 462 16.25 -0.32 1.16
CA ALA A 462 15.44 -0.03 2.33
C ALA A 462 15.91 1.26 3.02
N ILE A 463 17.21 1.49 3.23
CA ILE A 463 17.69 2.76 3.81
C ILE A 463 17.36 3.97 2.92
N MET A 464 17.42 3.80 1.60
CA MET A 464 17.10 4.87 0.66
C MET A 464 15.62 5.27 0.76
N VAL A 465 14.70 4.33 0.87
CA VAL A 465 13.26 4.62 0.77
C VAL A 465 12.57 4.66 2.14
N CYS A 466 12.95 3.78 3.07
CA CYS A 466 12.40 3.71 4.41
C CYS A 466 12.95 4.83 5.28
N ARG A 467 12.18 5.18 6.31
CA ARG A 467 12.62 6.10 7.36
C ARG A 467 12.88 5.33 8.64
N VAL A 468 14.16 5.28 9.03
CA VAL A 468 14.61 4.73 10.31
C VAL A 468 14.89 5.93 11.20
N LYS A 469 13.84 6.38 11.91
CA LYS A 469 13.83 7.33 13.04
C LYS A 469 14.98 8.36 13.10
N ASP A 470 14.65 9.65 12.90
CA ASP A 470 15.57 10.78 13.15
C ASP A 470 15.92 10.95 14.63
#